data_AF-A0A2S9GC56-F1
#
_entry.id   AF-A0A2S9GC56-F1
#
_cell.length_a   1.000
_cell.length_b   1.000
_cell.length_c   1.000
_cell.angle_alpha   90.00
_cell.angle_beta   90.00
_cell.angle_gamma   90.00
#
_symmetry.space_group_name_H-M   'P 1'
#
loop_
_entity.id
_entity.type
_entity.pdbx_description
1 polymer ?
#
loop_
_entity_poly.entity_id
_entity_poly.type
_entity_poly.pdbx_seq_one_letter_code
_entity_poly.pdbx_strand_id
1 'polypeptide(L)'
;DRALLLEFDSSAQVLAWTDAVREADLLGVVDIVPAARTILVKLAGTKYLAPTRQRLDRVQLTDNAVAESADPGDGNADVTLDVV
;
A
#
# COMPACT_ATOMS: atom_id res chain seq x y z
N ASP A 1 -8.33 -10.41 13.77
CA ASP A 1 -6.97 -10.99 13.92
C ASP A 1 -6.32 -11.40 12.59
N ARG A 2 -6.82 -10.98 11.41
CA ARG A 2 -6.31 -11.40 10.09
C ARG A 2 -5.84 -10.23 9.22
N ALA A 3 -4.85 -9.47 9.70
CA ALA A 3 -4.27 -8.37 8.94
C ALA A 3 -2.80 -8.14 9.31
N LEU A 4 -2.07 -7.48 8.41
CA LEU A 4 -0.72 -6.97 8.64
C LEU A 4 -0.76 -5.44 8.53
N LEU A 5 -0.13 -4.74 9.47
CA LEU A 5 0.07 -3.30 9.43
C LEU A 5 1.52 -3.03 9.06
N LEU A 6 1.73 -2.30 7.97
CA LEU A 6 3.04 -1.85 7.52
C LEU A 6 3.16 -0.37 7.88
N GLU A 7 4.30 0.03 8.45
CA GLU A 7 4.57 1.40 8.90
C GLU A 7 5.65 2.04 8.03
N PHE A 8 5.48 3.32 7.73
CA PHE A 8 6.34 4.09 6.82
C PHE A 8 6.63 5.48 7.40
N ASP A 9 7.72 6.08 6.95
CA ASP A 9 8.16 7.39 7.44
C ASP A 9 7.41 8.56 6.78
N SER A 10 6.81 8.34 5.60
CA SER A 10 6.13 9.37 4.82
C SER A 10 4.90 8.84 4.07
N SER A 11 4.00 9.75 3.70
CA SER A 11 2.84 9.43 2.85
C SER A 11 3.26 9.06 1.42
N ALA A 12 4.34 9.64 0.89
CA ALA A 12 4.88 9.26 -0.41
C ALA A 12 5.32 7.78 -0.44
N GLN A 13 5.96 7.31 0.64
CA GLN A 13 6.27 5.88 0.79
C GLN A 13 4.99 5.04 0.87
N VAL A 14 3.96 5.50 1.59
CA VAL A 14 2.67 4.78 1.64
C VAL A 14 2.07 4.63 0.24
N LEU A 15 2.06 5.68 -0.58
CA LEU A 15 1.49 5.63 -1.93
C LEU A 15 2.28 4.65 -2.80
N ALA A 16 3.61 4.81 -2.87
CA ALA A 16 4.49 3.96 -3.66
C ALA A 16 4.39 2.47 -3.25
N TRP A 17 4.37 2.19 -1.94
CA TRP A 17 4.20 0.83 -1.44
C TRP A 17 2.80 0.28 -1.66
N THR A 18 1.76 1.12 -1.67
CA THR A 18 0.39 0.66 -1.94
C THR A 18 0.29 0.07 -3.34
N ASP A 19 0.89 0.72 -4.33
CA ASP A 19 0.92 0.24 -5.71
C ASP A 19 1.76 -1.03 -5.83
N ALA A 20 2.95 -1.06 -5.25
CA ALA A 20 3.80 -2.25 -5.26
C ALA A 20 3.12 -3.47 -4.59
N VAL A 21 2.39 -3.27 -3.50
CA VAL A 21 1.65 -4.36 -2.81
C VAL A 21 0.44 -4.81 -3.63
N ARG A 22 -0.23 -3.90 -4.36
CA ARG A 22 -1.31 -4.25 -5.30
C ARG A 22 -0.79 -5.08 -6.46
N GLU A 23 0.32 -4.67 -7.07
CA GLU A 23 0.95 -5.36 -8.19
C GLU A 23 1.51 -6.73 -7.82
N ALA A 24 1.92 -6.92 -6.56
CA ALA A 24 2.40 -8.20 -6.07
C ALA A 24 1.33 -9.31 -6.00
N ASP A 25 0.05 -8.97 -6.21
CA ASP A 25 -1.11 -9.89 -6.28
C ASP A 25 -1.08 -11.00 -5.21
N LEU A 26 -0.90 -10.56 -3.96
CA LEU A 26 -0.64 -11.47 -2.84
C LEU A 26 -1.87 -12.32 -2.53
N LEU A 27 -1.69 -13.64 -2.62
CA LEU A 27 -2.77 -14.60 -2.36
C LEU A 27 -3.45 -14.39 -1.00
N GLY A 28 -4.77 -14.27 -1.03
CA GLY A 28 -5.59 -14.14 0.18
C GLY A 28 -5.67 -12.73 0.75
N VAL A 29 -5.10 -11.72 0.07
CA VAL A 29 -5.41 -10.31 0.35
C VAL A 29 -6.84 -10.03 -0.09
N VAL A 30 -7.60 -9.41 0.81
CA VAL A 30 -8.99 -9.01 0.60
C VAL A 30 -9.08 -7.51 0.31
N ASP A 31 -8.19 -6.73 0.93
CA ASP A 31 -8.21 -5.28 0.83
C ASP A 31 -6.84 -4.71 1.23
N ILE A 32 -6.48 -3.58 0.63
CA ILE A 32 -5.27 -2.81 0.90
C ILE A 32 -5.71 -1.39 1.22
N VAL A 33 -5.55 -1.01 2.49
CA VAL A 33 -6.02 0.28 3.01
C VAL A 33 -4.83 1.16 3.35
N PRO A 34 -4.47 2.13 2.48
CA PRO A 34 -3.51 3.16 2.82
C PRO A 34 -4.09 4.13 3.86
N ALA A 35 -3.22 4.67 4.70
CA ALA A 35 -3.49 5.75 5.65
C ALA A 35 -2.34 6.77 5.61
N ALA A 36 -2.25 7.67 6.59
CA ALA A 36 -1.24 8.73 6.58
C ALA A 36 0.21 8.22 6.55
N ARG A 37 0.51 7.14 7.29
CA ARG A 37 1.87 6.56 7.43
C ARG A 37 1.87 5.05 7.51
N THR A 38 0.76 4.42 7.13
CA THR A 38 0.62 2.98 7.26
C THR A 38 -0.18 2.40 6.10
N ILE A 39 0.04 1.12 5.83
CA ILE A 39 -0.85 0.32 4.98
C ILE A 39 -1.38 -0.84 5.83
N LEU A 40 -2.70 -0.99 5.89
CA LEU A 40 -3.33 -2.18 6.46
C LEU A 40 -3.67 -3.16 5.34
N VAL A 41 -3.02 -4.32 5.36
CA VAL A 41 -3.30 -5.43 4.44
C VAL A 41 -4.26 -6.40 5.12
N LYS A 42 -5.54 -6.39 4.70
CA LYS A 42 -6.58 -7.28 5.24
C LYS A 42 -6.53 -8.63 4.52
N LEU A 43 -6.59 -9.72 5.27
CA LEU A 43 -6.47 -11.08 4.73
C LEU A 43 -7.77 -11.86 4.88
N ALA A 44 -7.97 -12.84 4.01
CA ALA A 44 -9.14 -13.72 4.01
C ALA A 44 -9.15 -14.68 5.23
N GLY A 45 -8.00 -14.90 5.88
CA GLY A 45 -7.89 -15.75 7.06
C GLY A 45 -6.48 -15.78 7.63
N THR A 46 -6.34 -16.29 8.85
CA THR A 46 -5.06 -16.35 9.58
C THR A 46 -4.01 -17.22 8.89
N LYS A 47 -4.44 -18.25 8.13
CA LYS A 47 -3.54 -19.10 7.33
C LYS A 47 -2.71 -18.33 6.28
N TYR A 48 -3.12 -17.12 5.92
CA TYR A 48 -2.41 -16.27 4.98
C TYR A 48 -1.39 -15.34 5.65
N LEU A 49 -1.40 -15.16 6.97
CA LEU A 49 -0.52 -14.20 7.66
C LEU A 49 0.97 -14.44 7.41
N ALA A 50 1.47 -15.62 7.76
CA ALA A 50 2.89 -15.93 7.61
C ALA A 50 3.34 -15.97 6.13
N PRO A 51 2.60 -16.62 5.20
CA PRO A 51 2.94 -16.58 3.78
C PRO A 51 2.88 -15.19 3.15
N THR A 52 1.93 -14.34 3.55
CA THR A 52 1.85 -12.97 3.03
C THR A 52 3.01 -12.13 3.57
N ARG A 53 3.35 -12.25 4.85
CA ARG A 53 4.55 -11.59 5.42
C ARG A 53 5.82 -11.95 4.66
N GLN A 54 6.04 -13.24 4.41
CA GLN A 54 7.22 -13.70 3.67
C GLN A 54 7.29 -13.16 2.24
N ARG A 55 6.14 -12.99 1.57
CA ARG A 55 6.10 -12.41 0.22
C ARG A 55 6.30 -10.89 0.25
N LEU A 56 5.75 -10.20 1.24
CA LEU A 56 5.97 -8.77 1.44
C LEU A 56 7.47 -8.44 1.62
N ASP A 57 8.22 -9.28 2.33
CA ASP A 57 9.68 -9.13 2.47
C ASP A 57 10.44 -9.22 1.13
N ARG A 58 9.79 -9.69 0.06
CA ARG A 58 10.36 -9.80 -1.29
C ARG A 58 9.85 -8.74 -2.25
N VAL A 59 8.84 -7.96 -1.87
CA VAL A 59 8.38 -6.84 -2.69
C VAL A 59 9.47 -5.77 -2.67
N GLN A 60 9.92 -5.38 -3.86
CA GLN A 60 10.97 -4.40 -4.02
C GLN A 60 10.35 -3.13 -4.57
N LEU A 61 10.72 -1.99 -3.97
CA LEU A 61 10.34 -0.68 -4.44
C LEU A 61 11.57 -0.01 -5.03
N THR A 62 11.44 0.58 -6.21
CA THR A 62 12.52 1.38 -6.80
C THR A 62 12.51 2.77 -6.18
N ASP A 63 13.70 3.39 -6.03
CA ASP A 63 13.81 4.76 -5.51
C ASP A 63 13.01 5.77 -6.36
N ASN A 64 12.91 5.51 -7.67
CA ASN A 64 12.09 6.32 -8.58
C ASN A 64 10.60 6.28 -8.23
N ALA A 65 10.05 5.13 -7.83
CA ALA A 65 8.63 5.03 -7.50
C ALA A 65 8.26 5.88 -6.27
N VAL A 66 9.17 5.99 -5.30
CA VAL A 66 8.98 6.88 -4.13
C VAL A 66 9.05 8.34 -4.54
N ALA A 67 10.00 8.70 -5.42
CA ALA A 67 10.16 10.07 -5.91
C ALA A 67 8.94 10.54 -6.72
N GLU A 68 8.44 9.69 -7.61
CA GLU A 68 7.20 9.94 -8.38
C GLU A 68 6.00 10.12 -7.46
N SER A 69 5.88 9.30 -6.42
CA SER A 69 4.81 9.42 -5.42
C SER A 69 4.92 10.65 -4.50
N ALA A 70 6.07 11.31 -4.48
CA ALA A 70 6.30 12.54 -3.72
C ALA A 70 6.04 13.80 -4.54
N ASP A 71 5.93 13.69 -5.86
CA ASP A 71 5.66 14.82 -6.75
C ASP A 71 4.20 15.27 -6.58
N PRO A 72 3.93 16.49 -6.10
CA PRO A 72 2.56 17.00 -5.96
C PRO A 72 1.87 17.27 -7.30
N GLY A 73 2.57 17.10 -8.44
CA GLY A 73 2.10 17.52 -9.75
C GLY A 73 1.84 19.03 -9.78
N ASP A 74 0.93 19.47 -10.67
CA ASP A 74 0.54 20.89 -10.78
C ASP A 74 -0.29 21.40 -9.59
N GLY A 75 -0.41 20.64 -8.50
CA GLY A 75 -1.18 21.00 -7.30
C GLY A 75 -2.69 20.91 -7.46
N ASN A 76 -3.17 20.36 -8.57
CA ASN A 76 -4.58 20.07 -8.80
C ASN A 76 -4.91 18.66 -8.35
N ALA A 77 -6.07 18.47 -7.71
CA ALA A 77 -6.58 17.13 -7.42
C ALA A 77 -6.86 16.39 -8.75
N ASP A 78 -6.40 15.15 -8.85
CA ASP A 78 -6.65 14.31 -10.04
C ASP A 78 -8.15 14.09 -10.26
N VAL A 79 -8.91 13.99 -9.17
CA VAL A 79 -10.37 13.79 -9.19
C VAL A 79 -11.00 14.57 -8.03
N THR A 80 -12.06 15.33 -8.32
CA THR A 80 -12.94 15.93 -7.32
C THR A 80 -14.25 15.15 -7.27
N LEU A 81 -14.69 14.76 -6.07
CA LEU A 81 -15.94 14.01 -5.85
C LEU A 81 -16.92 14.89 -5.08
N ASP A 82 -17.97 15.36 -5.75
CA ASP A 82 -19.08 16.04 -5.10
C ASP A 82 -20.00 15.03 -4.42
N VAL A 83 -20.25 15.23 -3.13
CA VAL A 83 -21.15 14.37 -2.32
C VAL A 83 -22.46 15.11 -2.11
N VAL A 84 -23.58 14.49 -2.49
CA VAL A 84 -24.96 15.01 -2.36
C VAL A 84 -25.70 14.43 -1.16
#